data_AF-A0A0Q9N310-F1
#
_entry.id   AF-A0A0Q9N310-F1
#
_cell.length_a   1.000
_cell.length_b   1.000
_cell.length_c   1.000
_cell.angle_alpha   90.00
_cell.angle_beta   90.00
_cell.angle_gamma   90.00
#
_symmetry.space_group_name_H-M   'P 1'
#
loop_
_entity.id
_entity.type
_entity.pdbx_description
1 polymer ?
#
loop_
_entity_poly.entity_id
_entity_poly.type
_entity_poly.pdbx_seq_one_letter_code
_entity_poly.pdbx_strand_id
1 'polypeptide(L)' 'FVPNEFATLGADGFGFSDTRAAARRYFKNDTHSIVVKVLQMLAARGEVEEGAPSYALDRYKLLDVNAGTTGGAGGDA' A
#
# COMPACT_ATOMS: atom_id res chain seq x y z
N PHE A 1 17.33 -4.95 -16.22
CA PHE A 1 16.73 -6.05 -15.45
C PHE A 1 17.03 -5.81 -13.97
N VAL A 2 16.22 -6.32 -13.04
CA VAL A 2 16.47 -6.22 -11.59
C VAL A 2 16.97 -7.59 -11.10
N PRO A 3 18.19 -7.69 -10.53
CA PRO A 3 18.77 -8.97 -10.12
C PRO A 3 18.22 -9.51 -8.79
N ASN A 4 17.66 -8.64 -7.95
CA ASN A 4 17.13 -8.98 -6.63
C ASN A 4 15.62 -9.18 -6.68
N GLU A 5 15.07 -9.80 -5.62
CA GLU A 5 13.62 -9.90 -5.42
C GLU A 5 12.97 -8.52 -5.51
N PHE A 6 11.88 -8.43 -6.28
CA PHE A 6 11.23 -7.18 -6.61
C PHE A 6 9.71 -7.34 -6.62
N ALA A 7 9.03 -6.33 -6.10
CA ALA A 7 7.58 -6.23 -6.12
C ALA A 7 7.16 -4.84 -6.61
N THR A 8 6.04 -4.79 -7.32
CA THR A 8 5.42 -3.55 -7.77
C THR A 8 4.04 -3.39 -7.12
N LEU A 9 3.66 -2.13 -6.92
CA LEU A 9 2.29 -1.71 -6.64
C LEU A 9 1.90 -0.73 -7.73
N GLY A 10 0.77 -0.97 -8.39
CA GLY A 10 0.32 -0.22 -9.55
C GLY A 10 -1.02 0.47 -9.31
N ALA A 11 -1.46 1.22 -10.32
CA ALA A 11 -2.82 1.75 -10.40
C ALA A 11 -3.53 1.12 -11.60
N ASP A 12 -3.52 -0.21 -11.65
CA ASP A 12 -4.13 -0.99 -12.72
C ASP A 12 -5.65 -0.80 -12.76
N GLY A 13 -6.21 -0.67 -13.97
CA GLY A 13 -7.63 -0.42 -14.20
C GLY A 13 -7.95 1.00 -14.66
N PHE A 14 -9.22 1.40 -14.51
CA PHE A 14 -9.70 2.71 -14.92
C PHE A 14 -9.50 3.76 -13.82
N GLY A 15 -9.24 5.00 -14.25
CA GLY A 15 -9.24 6.17 -13.37
C GLY A 15 -10.65 6.53 -12.86
N PHE A 16 -10.71 7.25 -11.75
CA PHE A 16 -11.93 7.76 -11.14
C PHE A 16 -11.65 9.08 -10.41
N SER A 17 -12.71 9.79 -10.02
CA SER A 17 -12.61 11.07 -9.32
C SER A 17 -12.80 10.89 -7.81
N ASP A 18 -11.75 11.19 -7.05
CA ASP A 18 -11.76 11.23 -5.57
C ASP A 18 -10.54 12.06 -5.09
N THR A 19 -10.39 12.25 -3.79
CA THR A 19 -9.17 12.76 -3.17
C THR A 19 -7.98 11.85 -3.49
N ARG A 20 -6.76 12.42 -3.53
CA ARG A 20 -5.54 11.64 -3.77
C ARG A 20 -5.33 10.52 -2.74
N ALA A 21 -5.69 10.78 -1.48
CA ALA A 21 -5.54 9.82 -0.40
C ALA A 21 -6.47 8.62 -0.59
N ALA A 22 -7.75 8.85 -0.88
CA ALA A 22 -8.71 7.79 -1.17
C ALA A 22 -8.34 7.03 -2.45
N ALA A 23 -7.91 7.75 -3.50
CA ALA A 23 -7.49 7.14 -4.75
C ALA A 23 -6.31 6.17 -4.58
N ARG A 24 -5.26 6.59 -3.86
CA ARG A 24 -4.10 5.74 -3.58
C ARG A 24 -4.44 4.53 -2.71
N ARG A 25 -5.33 4.72 -1.72
CA ARG A 25 -5.83 3.63 -0.89
C ARG A 25 -6.66 2.64 -1.70
N TYR A 26 -7.48 3.11 -2.64
CA TYR A 26 -8.25 2.24 -3.54
C TYR A 26 -7.31 1.36 -4.38
N PHE A 27 -6.33 1.97 -5.06
CA PHE A 27 -5.34 1.25 -5.88
C PHE A 27 -4.30 0.46 -5.08
N LYS A 28 -4.30 0.58 -3.75
CA LYS A 28 -3.33 -0.09 -2.86
C LYS A 28 -1.87 0.25 -3.23
N ASN A 29 -1.62 1.52 -3.54
CA ASN A 29 -0.29 2.06 -3.83
C ASN A 29 0.10 3.21 -2.89
N ASP A 30 -0.54 3.27 -1.73
CA ASP A 30 -0.22 4.21 -0.66
C ASP A 30 0.90 3.68 0.26
N THR A 31 1.34 4.50 1.21
CA THR A 31 2.45 4.15 2.12
C THR A 31 2.18 2.86 2.90
N HIS A 32 0.97 2.66 3.43
CA HIS A 32 0.66 1.45 4.18
C HIS A 32 0.58 0.21 3.28
N SER A 33 0.18 0.35 2.02
CA SER A 33 0.22 -0.76 1.06
C SER A 33 1.66 -1.18 0.75
N ILE A 34 2.60 -0.23 0.67
CA ILE A 34 4.03 -0.52 0.55
C ILE A 34 4.53 -1.28 1.78
N VAL A 35 4.17 -0.83 3.00
CA VAL A 35 4.57 -1.51 4.25
C VAL A 35 4.07 -2.95 4.26
N VAL A 36 2.80 -3.20 3.94
CA VAL A 36 2.24 -4.55 3.90
C VAL A 36 2.96 -5.40 2.86
N LYS A 37 3.25 -4.86 1.66
CA LYS A 37 3.98 -5.62 0.63
C LYS A 37 5.41 -5.96 1.06
N VAL A 38 6.10 -5.04 1.72
CA VAL A 38 7.45 -5.29 2.28
C VAL A 38 7.39 -6.38 3.34
N LEU A 39 6.42 -6.33 4.26
CA LEU A 39 6.25 -7.36 5.28
C LEU A 39 5.92 -8.73 4.67
N GLN A 40 5.11 -8.78 3.60
CA GLN A 40 4.86 -10.03 2.88
C GLN A 40 6.15 -10.64 2.34
N MET A 41 7.01 -9.82 1.74
CA MET A 41 8.31 -10.28 1.21
C MET A 41 9.25 -10.75 2.33
N LEU A 42 9.32 -10.00 3.43
CA LEU A 42 10.14 -10.37 4.60
C LEU A 42 9.65 -11.67 5.25
N ALA A 43 8.33 -11.82 5.40
CA ALA A 43 7.71 -13.02 5.99
C ALA A 43 7.95 -14.25 5.11
N ALA A 44 7.86 -14.11 3.79
CA ALA A 44 8.17 -15.19 2.85
C ALA A 44 9.63 -15.69 2.94
N ARG A 45 10.56 -14.83 3.40
CA ARG A 45 11.96 -15.21 3.68
C ARG A 45 12.21 -15.65 5.13
N GLY A 46 11.19 -15.63 5.99
CA GLY A 46 11.32 -15.95 7.41
C GLY A 46 12.06 -14.90 8.23
N GLU A 47 12.20 -13.66 7.72
CA GLU A 47 12.92 -12.57 8.39
C GLU A 47 12.04 -11.83 9.42
N VAL A 48 10.72 -12.00 9.34
CA VAL A 48 9.73 -11.50 10.30
C VAL A 48 8.68 -12.59 10.57
N GLU A 49 7.88 -12.41 11.63
CA GLU A 49 6.77 -13.32 11.94
C GLU A 49 5.79 -13.44 10.76
N GLU A 50 5.32 -14.67 10.48
CA GLU A 50 4.39 -14.97 9.39
C GLU A 50 3.10 -14.11 9.46
N GLY A 51 2.65 -13.77 10.67
CA GLY A 51 1.48 -12.93 10.92
C GLY A 51 1.72 -11.41 10.79
N ALA A 52 2.95 -10.94 10.59
CA ALA A 52 3.24 -9.50 10.49
C ALA A 52 2.47 -8.78 9.36
N PRO A 53 2.30 -9.36 8.15
CA PRO A 53 1.55 -8.71 7.07
C PRO A 53 0.06 -8.58 7.37
N SER A 54 -0.58 -9.60 7.94
CA SER A 54 -2.01 -9.56 8.29
C SER A 54 -2.26 -8.57 9.41
N TYR A 55 -1.41 -8.57 10.44
CA TYR A 55 -1.45 -7.57 11.51
C TYR A 55 -1.35 -6.14 10.95
N ALA A 56 -0.41 -5.88 10.03
CA ALA A 56 -0.26 -4.56 9.41
C ALA A 56 -1.48 -4.18 8.54
N LEU A 57 -2.03 -5.12 7.77
CA LEU A 57 -3.23 -4.90 6.97
C LEU A 57 -4.41 -4.43 7.84
N ASP A 58 -4.63 -5.10 8.97
CA ASP A 58 -5.69 -4.77 9.92
C ASP A 58 -5.40 -3.45 10.64
N ARG A 59 -4.18 -3.28 11.16
CA ARG A 59 -3.74 -2.06 11.86
C ARG A 59 -3.93 -0.81 11.01
N TYR A 60 -3.59 -0.89 9.72
CA TYR A 60 -3.67 0.24 8.80
C TYR A 60 -5.02 0.35 8.09
N LYS A 61 -5.97 -0.54 8.40
CA LYS A 61 -7.30 -0.59 7.79
C LYS A 61 -7.22 -0.53 6.27
N LEU A 62 -6.37 -1.38 5.68
CA LEU A 62 -6.01 -1.31 4.26
C LEU A 62 -7.20 -1.47 3.30
N LEU A 63 -8.29 -2.08 3.79
CA LEU A 63 -9.52 -2.30 3.04
C LEU A 63 -10.54 -1.15 3.19
N ASP A 64 -10.29 -0.18 4.07
CA ASP A 64 -11.09 1.04 4.22
C ASP A 64 -10.50 2.17 3.38
N VAL A 65 -11.24 2.62 2.37
CA VAL A 65 -10.82 3.71 1.47
C VAL A 65 -10.63 5.04 2.20
N ASN A 66 -11.34 5.25 3.31
CA ASN A 66 -11.30 6.49 4.09
C ASN A 66 -10.13 6.52 5.07
N ALA A 67 -9.42 5.41 5.26
CA ALA A 67 -8.24 5.32 6.13
C ALA A 67 -6.92 5.68 5.41
N GLY A 68 -6.97 6.11 4.15
CA GLY A 68 -5.81 6.59 3.40
C GLY A 68 -5.34 7.96 3.89
N THR A 69 -4.05 8.12 4.14
CA THR A 69 -3.44 9.41 4.55
C THR A 69 -2.34 9.89 3.59
N THR A 70 -1.92 9.05 2.64
CA THR A 70 -0.83 9.37 1.71
C THR A 70 -1.30 10.32 0.61
N GLY A 71 -0.68 11.49 0.50
CA GLY A 71 -0.99 12.47 -0.55
C GLY A 71 -1.90 13.59 -0.08
N GLY A 72 -1.49 14.26 1.00
CA GLY A 72 -2.13 15.48 1.50
C GLY A 72 -2.35 16.55 0.43
N ALA A 73 -3.10 17.59 0.80
CA ALA A 73 -3.59 18.65 -0.09
C ALA A 73 -2.46 19.47 -0.72
N GLY A 74 -1.80 18.93 -1.75
CA GLY A 74 -1.06 19.70 -2.74
C GLY A 74 -2.08 20.32 -3.69
N GLY A 75 -2.68 21.43 -3.26
CA GLY A 75 -3.80 22.07 -3.92
C GLY A 75 -3.92 23.55 -3.58
N ASP A 76 -2.78 24.23 -3.36
CA ASP A 76 -2.69 25.65 -3.69
C ASP A 76 -1.79 25.71 -4.93
N ALA A 77 -2.34 26.28 -5.99
CA ALA A 77 -1.66 26.54 -7.26
C ALA A 77 -0.59 27.63 -7.10
#